data_AF-A0A858WX71-F1
#
_entry.id   AF-A0A858WX71-F1
#
_cell.length_a   1.000
_cell.length_b   1.000
_cell.length_c   1.000
_cell.angle_alpha   90.00
_cell.angle_beta   90.00
_cell.angle_gamma   90.00
#
_symmetry.space_group_name_H-M   'P 1'
#
loop_
_entity.id
_entity.type
_entity.pdbx_description
1 polymer ?
#
loop_
_entity_poly.entity_id
_entity_poly.type
_entity_poly.pdbx_seq_one_letter_code
_entity_poly.pdbx_strand_id
1 'polypeptide(L)'
;MTTQFPRIEATALHRLLPGEGEIAVLDVREEGVFADAHILTASNAPISRFERIVPLLLPRRATPIVLVDDDEQLAERAAGILAAHGYDAVSILEGGVPAWHKAGFALFAGVYVPSKAFGEFVEVAYDTPHIDAHELQRRRAAGEDIVLLDSRPFDEYNWITIPGALDCPGGELVLRAREAVPSEDTLVVVNCGGRTRSIIGAQILIDAGLPNRVVSLKDGTQGWHLSGLEVERGAESIVPQPTNGAFEWARQAAAGLAKRFEVPTIGAVTLARFEEERDHTTLYRFDVRGPEEYRSGHRPGFLSAPGGQLVQATDTFVAVRRARIVLADSDGVRARTTAAWLARMGFPNVYVLDEHAPAASVEVGDAPETVLGLGAAEAKTVTADELATLLKRGDVVVVDVATSRQYRAGHIPGAWFAVRGRLQADAATLPEAALYVLTSPDEVIARLAIAELEAATGKPVGLLLGGTQAWWGAGHPLERQAEHLASRTDDVLLKAFERRDQKEAAMREYLQWEVGLVEQVRRDGTLQFRL
;
A
#
# COMPACT_ATOMS: atom_id res chain seq x y z
N MET A 1 15.85 4.89 -33.06
CA MET A 1 16.53 5.99 -32.34
C MET A 1 16.33 5.70 -30.87
N THR A 2 17.39 5.50 -30.10
CA THR A 2 17.29 5.32 -28.65
C THR A 2 16.82 6.66 -28.05
N THR A 3 15.61 6.70 -27.51
CA THR A 3 15.11 7.90 -26.82
C THR A 3 16.00 8.12 -25.61
N GLN A 4 16.73 9.24 -25.58
CA GLN A 4 17.57 9.58 -24.45
C GLN A 4 16.75 10.40 -23.45
N PHE A 5 16.67 9.93 -22.21
CA PHE A 5 15.96 10.62 -21.13
C PHE A 5 16.90 11.53 -20.34
N PRO A 6 16.45 12.72 -19.90
CA PRO A 6 17.27 13.62 -19.11
C PRO A 6 17.64 12.98 -17.76
N ARG A 7 18.85 13.27 -17.29
CA ARG A 7 19.34 12.88 -15.97
C ARG A 7 19.19 14.03 -14.98
N ILE A 8 18.92 13.70 -13.73
CA ILE A 8 18.94 14.64 -12.61
C ILE A 8 19.94 14.17 -11.56
N GLU A 9 20.85 15.07 -11.17
CA GLU A 9 21.82 14.84 -10.10
C GLU A 9 21.15 14.72 -8.74
N ALA A 10 21.66 13.86 -7.87
CA ALA A 10 21.11 13.66 -6.52
C ALA A 10 20.97 14.97 -5.73
N THR A 11 21.95 15.87 -5.82
CA THR A 11 21.94 17.18 -5.14
C THR A 11 20.92 18.16 -5.73
N ALA A 12 20.57 18.02 -7.01
CA ALA A 12 19.51 18.79 -7.64
C ALA A 12 18.14 18.25 -7.20
N LEU A 13 17.94 16.94 -7.24
CA LEU A 13 16.71 16.30 -6.77
C LEU A 13 16.43 16.62 -5.29
N HIS A 14 17.41 16.44 -4.40
CA HIS A 14 17.26 16.71 -2.97
C HIS A 14 16.75 18.14 -2.69
N ARG A 15 17.25 19.15 -3.44
CA ARG A 15 16.79 20.54 -3.34
C ARG A 15 15.37 20.77 -3.88
N LEU A 16 14.92 19.97 -4.84
CA LEU A 16 13.57 20.08 -5.42
C LEU A 16 12.49 19.49 -4.49
N LEU A 17 12.80 18.41 -3.77
CA LEU A 17 11.84 17.67 -2.94
C LEU A 17 11.07 18.53 -1.90
N PRO A 18 11.71 19.45 -1.14
CA PRO A 18 10.97 20.32 -0.22
C PRO A 18 10.22 21.47 -0.92
N GLY A 19 10.41 21.67 -2.22
CA GLY A 19 9.86 22.78 -2.99
C GLY A 19 8.32 22.80 -3.09
N GLU A 20 7.81 23.79 -3.82
CA GLU A 20 6.37 24.04 -3.99
C GLU A 20 5.76 23.37 -5.23
N GLY A 21 6.60 22.92 -6.18
CA GLY A 21 6.14 22.25 -7.40
C GLY A 21 5.70 20.81 -7.18
N GLU A 22 4.83 20.31 -8.06
CA GLU A 22 4.52 18.88 -8.13
C GLU A 22 5.74 18.09 -8.61
N ILE A 23 6.02 16.98 -7.93
CA ILE A 23 7.05 16.02 -8.34
C ILE A 23 6.65 14.64 -7.84
N ALA A 24 6.85 13.63 -8.67
CA ALA A 24 6.81 12.22 -8.28
C ALA A 24 8.21 11.62 -8.38
N VAL A 25 8.64 10.95 -7.31
CA VAL A 25 9.84 10.10 -7.33
C VAL A 25 9.37 8.66 -7.28
N LEU A 26 9.61 7.91 -8.34
CA LEU A 26 9.21 6.51 -8.43
C LEU A 26 10.45 5.61 -8.42
N ASP A 27 10.55 4.75 -7.42
CA ASP A 27 11.53 3.68 -7.40
C ASP A 27 10.98 2.47 -8.16
N VAL A 28 11.63 2.12 -9.27
CA VAL A 28 11.14 1.09 -10.19
C VAL A 28 11.71 -0.30 -9.91
N ARG A 29 12.50 -0.44 -8.85
CA ARG A 29 12.97 -1.75 -8.36
C ARG A 29 11.81 -2.49 -7.69
N GLU A 30 11.98 -3.79 -7.49
CA GLU A 30 10.98 -4.58 -6.80
C GLU A 30 10.82 -4.18 -5.33
N GLU A 31 9.67 -4.45 -4.71
CA GLU A 31 9.33 -3.96 -3.37
C GLU A 31 10.34 -4.42 -2.32
N GLY A 32 10.83 -5.67 -2.38
CA GLY A 32 11.85 -6.15 -1.45
C GLY A 32 13.18 -5.42 -1.57
N VAL A 33 13.60 -5.08 -2.80
CA VAL A 33 14.84 -4.32 -3.07
C VAL A 33 14.68 -2.86 -2.63
N PHE A 34 13.53 -2.25 -2.92
CA PHE A 34 13.17 -0.92 -2.43
C PHE A 34 13.21 -0.88 -0.89
N ALA A 35 12.64 -1.91 -0.25
CA ALA A 35 12.58 -2.01 1.20
C ALA A 35 13.95 -2.19 1.87
N ASP A 36 15.00 -2.57 1.15
CA ASP A 36 16.35 -2.65 1.73
C ASP A 36 16.93 -1.24 1.91
N ALA A 37 16.80 -0.38 0.90
CA ALA A 37 17.25 1.01 0.97
C ALA A 37 16.64 1.89 -0.14
N HIS A 38 15.93 2.96 0.24
CA HIS A 38 15.30 3.89 -0.69
C HIS A 38 15.32 5.35 -0.21
N ILE A 39 14.97 6.27 -1.13
CA ILE A 39 14.79 7.71 -0.83
C ILE A 39 13.48 7.92 -0.08
N LEU A 40 13.47 8.72 0.98
CA LEU A 40 12.32 8.89 1.89
C LEU A 40 10.98 9.15 1.17
N THR A 41 10.99 10.03 0.19
CA THR A 41 9.79 10.49 -0.52
C THR A 41 9.49 9.70 -1.80
N ALA A 42 10.23 8.62 -2.07
CA ALA A 42 9.99 7.78 -3.23
C ALA A 42 8.80 6.83 -2.98
N SER A 43 7.92 6.74 -3.97
CA SER A 43 6.91 5.67 -4.05
C SER A 43 7.49 4.50 -4.81
N ASN A 44 7.28 3.28 -4.33
CA ASN A 44 7.68 2.09 -5.08
C ASN A 44 6.68 1.80 -6.20
N ALA A 45 7.18 1.69 -7.44
CA ALA A 45 6.43 1.30 -8.61
C ALA A 45 7.23 0.24 -9.39
N PRO A 46 7.27 -1.02 -8.90
CA PRO A 46 8.11 -2.06 -9.48
C PRO A 46 7.91 -2.22 -10.97
N ILE A 47 9.00 -2.32 -11.72
CA ILE A 47 8.96 -2.52 -13.18
C ILE A 47 8.08 -3.71 -13.58
N SER A 48 8.05 -4.77 -12.74
CA SER A 48 7.21 -5.95 -12.95
C SER A 48 5.71 -5.64 -13.03
N ARG A 49 5.25 -4.55 -12.41
CA ARG A 49 3.84 -4.15 -12.32
C ARG A 49 3.57 -2.72 -12.80
N PHE A 50 4.59 -2.08 -13.39
CA PHE A 50 4.63 -0.64 -13.61
C PHE A 50 3.45 -0.12 -14.43
N GLU A 51 3.13 -0.78 -15.55
CA GLU A 51 2.03 -0.41 -16.44
C GLU A 51 0.66 -0.44 -15.77
N ARG A 52 0.49 -1.26 -14.73
CA ARG A 52 -0.75 -1.41 -13.97
C ARG A 52 -0.87 -0.37 -12.86
N ILE A 53 0.24 -0.06 -12.18
CA ILE A 53 0.25 0.82 -11.00
C ILE A 53 0.35 2.30 -11.40
N VAL A 54 1.12 2.63 -12.44
CA VAL A 54 1.41 4.02 -12.83
C VAL A 54 0.17 4.86 -13.11
N PRO A 55 -0.87 4.37 -13.81
CA PRO A 55 -2.07 5.19 -14.07
C PRO A 55 -2.78 5.66 -12.79
N LEU A 56 -2.68 4.89 -11.70
CA LEU A 56 -3.24 5.24 -10.39
C LEU A 56 -2.33 6.24 -9.65
N LEU A 57 -1.01 6.02 -9.67
CA LEU A 57 -0.04 6.90 -9.00
C LEU A 57 0.14 8.24 -9.71
N LEU A 58 0.04 8.27 -11.04
CA LEU A 58 0.31 9.42 -11.91
C LEU A 58 -0.88 9.70 -12.83
N PRO A 59 -2.02 10.19 -12.28
CA PRO A 59 -3.22 10.43 -13.08
C PRO A 59 -3.05 11.60 -14.06
N ARG A 60 -2.05 12.48 -13.84
CA ARG A 60 -1.70 13.59 -14.72
C ARG A 60 -0.39 13.29 -15.45
N ARG A 61 -0.46 13.15 -16.78
CA ARG A 61 0.70 12.77 -17.62
C ARG A 61 1.82 13.81 -17.69
N ALA A 62 1.47 15.09 -17.52
CA ALA A 62 2.43 16.20 -17.52
C ALA A 62 3.16 16.39 -16.18
N THR A 63 2.93 15.52 -15.19
CA THR A 63 3.60 15.61 -13.89
C THR A 63 5.11 15.40 -14.05
N PRO A 64 5.96 16.23 -13.42
CA PRO A 64 7.40 15.97 -13.35
C PRO A 64 7.69 14.66 -12.60
N ILE A 65 8.36 13.72 -13.27
CA ILE A 65 8.65 12.38 -12.77
C ILE A 65 10.17 12.19 -12.73
N VAL A 66 10.65 11.66 -11.62
CA VAL A 66 12.01 11.16 -11.46
C VAL A 66 11.96 9.67 -11.20
N LEU A 67 12.55 8.90 -12.09
CA LEU A 67 12.67 7.44 -11.96
C LEU A 67 13.98 7.10 -11.27
N VAL A 68 13.90 6.15 -10.35
CA VAL A 68 15.01 5.72 -9.49
C VAL A 68 15.14 4.21 -9.55
N ASP A 69 16.37 3.74 -9.70
CA ASP A 69 16.79 2.35 -9.52
C ASP A 69 18.22 2.32 -8.95
N ASP A 70 18.98 1.25 -9.22
CA ASP A 70 20.37 1.12 -8.79
C ASP A 70 21.39 1.57 -9.85
N ASP A 71 21.11 1.34 -11.15
CA ASP A 71 22.09 1.42 -12.23
C ASP A 71 21.54 2.01 -13.55
N GLU A 72 20.39 2.68 -13.48
CA GLU A 72 19.62 3.32 -14.56
C GLU A 72 18.93 2.37 -15.55
N GLN A 73 19.19 1.06 -15.55
CA GLN A 73 18.64 0.15 -16.57
C GLN A 73 17.12 -0.04 -16.46
N LEU A 74 16.62 -0.24 -15.24
CA LEU A 74 15.18 -0.37 -15.01
C LEU A 74 14.49 0.99 -15.18
N ALA A 75 15.14 2.07 -14.75
CA ALA A 75 14.64 3.43 -14.90
C ALA A 75 14.52 3.82 -16.38
N GLU A 76 15.48 3.46 -17.23
CA GLU A 76 15.41 3.68 -18.68
C GLU A 76 14.25 2.90 -19.33
N ARG A 77 14.06 1.64 -18.92
CA ARG A 77 12.93 0.83 -19.38
C ARG A 77 11.59 1.45 -18.98
N ALA A 78 11.45 1.85 -17.71
CA ALA A 78 10.28 2.55 -17.20
C ALA A 78 10.03 3.87 -17.94
N ALA A 79 11.09 4.65 -18.21
CA ALA A 79 10.98 5.90 -18.96
C ALA A 79 10.48 5.67 -20.39
N GLY A 80 10.93 4.59 -21.05
CA GLY A 80 10.42 4.16 -22.35
C GLY A 80 8.92 3.84 -22.32
N ILE A 81 8.47 3.12 -21.30
CA ILE A 81 7.04 2.81 -21.09
C ILE A 81 6.25 4.11 -20.89
N LEU A 82 6.70 5.01 -20.03
CA LEU A 82 6.05 6.30 -19.77
C LEU A 82 5.94 7.14 -21.05
N ALA A 83 7.03 7.33 -21.77
CA ALA A 83 7.07 8.15 -22.99
C ALA A 83 6.16 7.59 -24.09
N ALA A 84 6.12 6.27 -24.26
CA ALA A 84 5.21 5.61 -25.21
C ALA A 84 3.73 5.86 -24.90
N HIS A 85 3.40 6.26 -23.66
CA HIS A 85 2.03 6.52 -23.21
C HIS A 85 1.76 8.01 -22.91
N GLY A 86 2.63 8.90 -23.40
CA GLY A 86 2.44 10.35 -23.38
C GLY A 86 2.78 11.02 -22.05
N TYR A 87 3.61 10.39 -21.23
CA TYR A 87 4.25 11.04 -20.08
C TYR A 87 5.55 11.68 -20.55
N ASP A 88 5.54 13.01 -20.70
CA ASP A 88 6.61 13.74 -21.39
C ASP A 88 7.65 14.37 -20.44
N ALA A 89 7.31 14.50 -19.15
CA ALA A 89 8.15 15.14 -18.14
C ALA A 89 8.91 14.13 -17.27
N VAL A 90 9.65 13.23 -17.91
CA VAL A 90 10.37 12.13 -17.26
C VAL A 90 11.87 12.39 -17.20
N SER A 91 12.47 12.19 -16.03
CA SER A 91 13.92 12.20 -15.81
C SER A 91 14.35 10.98 -15.00
N ILE A 92 15.64 10.64 -15.07
CA ILE A 92 16.24 9.52 -14.33
C ILE A 92 17.23 10.08 -13.32
N LEU A 93 17.23 9.57 -12.09
CA LEU A 93 18.25 9.91 -11.10
C LEU A 93 19.61 9.39 -11.56
N GLU A 94 20.55 10.29 -11.81
CA GLU A 94 21.89 9.95 -12.26
C GLU A 94 22.62 9.08 -11.24
N GLY A 95 23.06 7.89 -11.67
CA GLY A 95 23.71 6.90 -10.83
C GLY A 95 22.85 6.29 -9.72
N GLY A 96 21.53 6.47 -9.79
CA GLY A 96 20.54 5.80 -8.93
C GLY A 96 20.71 6.02 -7.42
N VAL A 97 20.20 5.06 -6.65
CA VAL A 97 20.32 5.00 -5.18
C VAL A 97 21.79 5.05 -4.70
N PRO A 98 22.76 4.36 -5.35
CA PRO A 98 24.17 4.47 -4.97
C PRO A 98 24.72 5.90 -5.04
N ALA A 99 24.36 6.68 -6.07
CA ALA A 99 24.78 8.08 -6.19
C ALA A 99 24.09 8.98 -5.16
N TRP A 100 22.81 8.74 -4.85
CA TRP A 100 22.11 9.42 -3.77
C TRP A 100 22.83 9.26 -2.43
N HIS A 101 23.20 8.02 -2.10
CA HIS A 101 23.95 7.72 -0.88
C HIS A 101 25.34 8.36 -0.89
N LYS A 102 26.07 8.26 -2.00
CA LYS A 102 27.41 8.84 -2.17
C LYS A 102 27.40 10.37 -2.02
N ALA A 103 26.29 11.03 -2.38
CA ALA A 103 26.09 12.46 -2.18
C ALA A 103 25.86 12.85 -0.71
N GLY A 104 25.77 11.87 0.21
CA GLY A 104 25.61 12.08 1.65
C GLY A 104 24.16 12.17 2.11
N PHE A 105 23.19 11.86 1.24
CA PHE A 105 21.78 11.87 1.61
C PHE A 105 21.34 10.56 2.26
N ALA A 106 20.33 10.64 3.12
CA ALA A 106 19.84 9.51 3.87
C ALA A 106 19.14 8.50 2.95
N LEU A 107 19.26 7.23 3.30
CA LEU A 107 18.46 6.13 2.77
C LEU A 107 17.68 5.50 3.90
N PHE A 108 16.52 4.97 3.56
CA PHE A 108 15.57 4.39 4.50
C PHE A 108 15.29 2.94 4.11
N ALA A 109 15.28 2.05 5.11
CA ALA A 109 14.82 0.68 4.94
C ALA A 109 13.32 0.59 5.27
N GLY A 110 12.67 -0.50 4.87
CA GLY A 110 11.25 -0.78 5.06
C GLY A 110 10.36 -0.20 3.96
N VAL A 111 9.05 -0.38 4.16
CA VAL A 111 7.99 0.21 3.30
C VAL A 111 7.14 1.16 4.13
N TYR A 112 6.47 2.10 3.46
CA TYR A 112 5.58 3.09 4.08
C TYR A 112 6.29 4.00 5.10
N VAL A 113 7.58 4.27 4.84
CA VAL A 113 8.45 4.98 5.78
C VAL A 113 7.90 6.37 6.16
N PRO A 114 7.37 7.20 5.24
CA PRO A 114 6.75 8.47 5.61
C PRO A 114 5.64 8.32 6.65
N SER A 115 4.74 7.35 6.45
CA SER A 115 3.62 7.07 7.36
C SER A 115 4.07 6.53 8.71
N LYS A 116 5.06 5.63 8.72
CA LYS A 116 5.60 5.05 9.96
C LYS A 116 6.37 6.06 10.79
N ALA A 117 7.23 6.84 10.13
CA ALA A 117 7.94 7.93 10.78
C ALA A 117 6.94 8.93 11.36
N PHE A 118 5.88 9.28 10.63
CA PHE A 118 4.83 10.16 11.15
C PHE A 118 4.20 9.62 12.44
N GLY A 119 3.92 8.31 12.52
CA GLY A 119 3.44 7.66 13.74
C GLY A 119 4.36 7.89 14.94
N GLU A 120 5.67 7.70 14.77
CA GLU A 120 6.66 7.93 15.85
C GLU A 120 6.77 9.41 16.23
N PHE A 121 6.65 10.32 15.25
CA PHE A 121 6.59 11.76 15.53
C PHE A 121 5.35 12.14 16.36
N VAL A 122 4.20 11.51 16.09
CA VAL A 122 2.97 11.69 16.87
C VAL A 122 3.18 11.22 18.30
N GLU A 123 3.72 10.01 18.52
CA GLU A 123 3.97 9.49 19.87
C GLU A 123 4.86 10.45 20.67
N VAL A 124 5.97 10.92 20.08
CA VAL A 124 6.91 11.83 20.75
C VAL A 124 6.30 13.21 21.00
N ALA A 125 5.56 13.77 20.05
CA ALA A 125 5.06 15.15 20.16
C ALA A 125 3.89 15.30 21.12
N TYR A 126 3.02 14.28 21.21
CA TYR A 126 1.83 14.33 22.06
C TYR A 126 1.92 13.46 23.31
N ASP A 127 3.04 12.76 23.51
CA ASP A 127 3.22 11.77 24.59
C ASP A 127 2.07 10.75 24.56
N THR A 128 1.80 10.20 23.36
CA THR A 128 0.65 9.31 23.16
C THR A 128 0.73 8.13 24.15
N PRO A 129 -0.28 7.95 25.03
CA PRO A 129 -0.22 6.92 26.06
C PRO A 129 -0.12 5.52 25.47
N HIS A 130 0.65 4.65 26.14
CA HIS A 130 0.78 3.25 25.75
C HIS A 130 0.76 2.29 26.95
N ILE A 131 0.49 1.02 26.69
CA ILE A 131 0.53 -0.10 27.64
C ILE A 131 1.36 -1.23 27.04
N ASP A 132 2.20 -1.89 27.85
CA ASP A 132 2.94 -3.08 27.41
C ASP A 132 2.10 -4.36 27.48
N ALA A 133 2.51 -5.38 26.74
CA ALA A 133 1.77 -6.64 26.64
C ALA A 133 1.59 -7.36 27.98
N HIS A 134 2.60 -7.36 28.85
CA HIS A 134 2.50 -8.02 30.15
C HIS A 134 1.57 -7.26 31.11
N GLU A 135 1.63 -5.93 31.14
CA GLU A 135 0.70 -5.13 31.92
C GLU A 135 -0.74 -5.28 31.43
N LEU A 136 -0.97 -5.22 30.11
CA LEU A 136 -2.30 -5.46 29.55
C LEU A 136 -2.82 -6.84 29.94
N GLN A 137 -2.00 -7.88 29.82
CA GLN A 137 -2.38 -9.24 30.22
C GLN A 137 -2.69 -9.34 31.73
N ARG A 138 -1.90 -8.68 32.59
CA ARG A 138 -2.15 -8.63 34.04
C ARG A 138 -3.51 -7.99 34.36
N ARG A 139 -3.82 -6.84 33.75
CA ARG A 139 -5.09 -6.14 33.99
C ARG A 139 -6.30 -6.93 33.49
N ARG A 140 -6.17 -7.57 32.32
CA ARG A 140 -7.20 -8.50 31.81
C ARG A 140 -7.42 -9.68 32.76
N ALA A 141 -6.34 -10.28 33.28
CA ALA A 141 -6.44 -11.37 34.25
C ALA A 141 -7.04 -10.95 35.59
N ALA A 142 -6.91 -9.67 35.95
CA ALA A 142 -7.56 -9.07 37.13
C ALA A 142 -9.04 -8.73 36.92
N GLY A 143 -9.58 -8.89 35.70
CA GLY A 143 -10.97 -8.59 35.37
C GLY A 143 -11.27 -7.11 35.21
N GLU A 144 -10.26 -6.28 34.90
CA GLU A 144 -10.49 -4.88 34.57
C GLU A 144 -11.33 -4.73 33.28
N ASP A 145 -12.18 -3.69 33.24
CA ASP A 145 -13.01 -3.37 32.08
C ASP A 145 -12.17 -2.75 30.96
N ILE A 146 -11.87 -3.58 29.95
CA ILE A 146 -10.96 -3.24 28.86
C ILE A 146 -11.60 -3.63 27.54
N VAL A 147 -11.58 -2.71 26.58
CA VAL A 147 -11.91 -2.96 25.18
C VAL A 147 -10.64 -2.83 24.34
N LEU A 148 -10.41 -3.82 23.47
CA LEU A 148 -9.26 -3.87 22.58
C LEU A 148 -9.71 -3.73 21.13
N LEU A 149 -9.21 -2.72 20.43
CA LEU A 149 -9.59 -2.38 19.05
C LEU A 149 -8.40 -2.60 18.11
N ASP A 150 -8.55 -3.49 17.13
CA ASP A 150 -7.54 -3.71 16.10
C ASP A 150 -7.74 -2.75 14.93
N SER A 151 -6.77 -1.87 14.75
CA SER A 151 -6.81 -0.77 13.77
C SER A 151 -6.34 -1.15 12.36
N ARG A 152 -6.05 -2.43 12.12
CA ARG A 152 -5.61 -2.94 10.81
C ARG A 152 -6.81 -3.25 9.88
N PRO A 153 -6.56 -3.48 8.59
CA PRO A 153 -7.53 -4.12 7.71
C PRO A 153 -8.00 -5.48 8.23
N PHE A 154 -9.24 -5.84 7.89
CA PHE A 154 -9.88 -7.06 8.36
C PHE A 154 -9.11 -8.33 8.01
N ASP A 155 -8.48 -8.41 6.83
CA ASP A 155 -7.67 -9.55 6.43
C ASP A 155 -6.44 -9.73 7.33
N GLU A 156 -5.81 -8.64 7.77
CA GLU A 156 -4.70 -8.71 8.73
C GLU A 156 -5.15 -9.10 10.14
N TYR A 157 -6.30 -8.60 10.59
CA TYR A 157 -6.93 -8.96 11.86
C TYR A 157 -7.34 -10.44 11.87
N ASN A 158 -8.07 -10.88 10.84
CA ASN A 158 -8.53 -12.26 10.68
C ASN A 158 -7.35 -13.23 10.59
N TRP A 159 -6.25 -12.85 9.93
CA TRP A 159 -5.06 -13.71 9.87
C TRP A 159 -4.42 -13.97 11.24
N ILE A 160 -4.27 -12.91 12.04
CA ILE A 160 -3.62 -12.96 13.36
C ILE A 160 -3.97 -11.72 14.18
N THR A 161 -4.43 -11.86 15.41
CA THR A 161 -4.79 -10.75 16.30
C THR A 161 -4.46 -11.05 17.77
N ILE A 162 -4.70 -10.08 18.65
CA ILE A 162 -4.65 -10.27 20.10
C ILE A 162 -5.96 -10.92 20.56
N PRO A 163 -5.94 -11.95 21.41
CA PRO A 163 -7.16 -12.65 21.82
C PRO A 163 -8.23 -11.70 22.37
N GLY A 164 -9.44 -11.76 21.81
CA GLY A 164 -10.58 -10.92 22.22
C GLY A 164 -10.53 -9.46 21.76
N ALA A 165 -9.63 -9.10 20.84
CA ALA A 165 -9.70 -7.82 20.13
C ALA A 165 -10.95 -7.78 19.21
N LEU A 166 -11.46 -6.58 18.96
CA LEU A 166 -12.51 -6.31 17.98
C LEU A 166 -11.90 -5.62 16.76
N ASP A 167 -12.26 -6.07 15.56
CA ASP A 167 -11.90 -5.38 14.31
C ASP A 167 -12.54 -3.98 14.28
N CYS A 168 -11.68 -2.96 14.15
CA CYS A 168 -12.08 -1.57 13.96
C CYS A 168 -10.98 -0.83 13.19
N PRO A 169 -10.94 -0.93 11.85
CA PRO A 169 -9.86 -0.40 11.03
C PRO A 169 -9.64 1.09 11.31
N GLY A 170 -8.41 1.59 11.20
CA GLY A 170 -8.05 2.91 11.69
C GLY A 170 -8.95 4.07 11.22
N GLY A 171 -9.48 4.00 10.00
CA GLY A 171 -10.43 5.00 9.47
C GLY A 171 -11.80 4.98 10.14
N GLU A 172 -12.21 3.85 10.72
CA GLU A 172 -13.49 3.61 11.38
C GLU A 172 -13.47 3.95 12.89
N LEU A 173 -12.29 4.13 13.49
CA LEU A 173 -12.15 4.26 14.95
C LEU A 173 -13.02 5.38 15.54
N VAL A 174 -12.96 6.60 14.99
CA VAL A 174 -13.80 7.71 15.49
C VAL A 174 -15.28 7.46 15.20
N LEU A 175 -15.61 6.74 14.13
CA LEU A 175 -16.99 6.41 13.79
C LEU A 175 -17.59 5.39 14.77
N ARG A 176 -16.82 4.39 15.19
CA ARG A 176 -17.35 3.20 15.85
C ARG A 176 -16.86 2.95 17.28
N ALA A 177 -15.74 3.54 17.71
CA ALA A 177 -15.15 3.20 19.01
C ALA A 177 -16.14 3.38 20.18
N ARG A 178 -16.97 4.43 20.15
CA ARG A 178 -17.97 4.67 21.20
C ARG A 178 -19.05 3.59 21.27
N GLU A 179 -19.33 2.88 20.18
CA GLU A 179 -20.26 1.74 20.17
C GLU A 179 -19.64 0.50 20.83
N ALA A 180 -18.31 0.34 20.75
CA ALA A 180 -17.61 -0.78 21.37
C ALA A 180 -17.43 -0.65 22.89
N VAL A 181 -17.66 0.54 23.43
CA VAL A 181 -17.27 0.93 24.78
C VAL A 181 -18.48 0.94 25.72
N PRO A 182 -18.58 -0.01 26.68
CA PRO A 182 -19.77 -0.19 27.50
C PRO A 182 -19.95 0.89 28.58
N SER A 183 -18.87 1.56 29.01
CA SER A 183 -18.92 2.63 30.01
C SER A 183 -17.81 3.67 29.81
N GLU A 184 -17.91 4.84 30.44
CA GLU A 184 -16.85 5.86 30.40
C GLU A 184 -15.58 5.45 31.17
N ASP A 185 -15.71 4.48 32.09
CA ASP A 185 -14.58 3.94 32.88
C ASP A 185 -13.80 2.86 32.14
N THR A 186 -14.35 2.30 31.05
CA THR A 186 -13.69 1.29 30.24
C THR A 186 -12.36 1.83 29.69
N LEU A 187 -11.28 1.06 29.86
CA LEU A 187 -10.00 1.35 29.22
C LEU A 187 -10.06 0.93 27.75
N VAL A 188 -9.83 1.88 26.84
CA VAL A 188 -9.74 1.61 25.40
C VAL A 188 -8.27 1.40 25.03
N VAL A 189 -7.96 0.23 24.51
CA VAL A 189 -6.64 -0.12 24.00
C VAL A 189 -6.73 -0.26 22.49
N VAL A 190 -5.93 0.47 21.73
CA VAL A 190 -5.84 0.32 20.28
C VAL A 190 -4.58 -0.48 19.93
N ASN A 191 -4.70 -1.56 19.16
CA ASN A 191 -3.56 -2.34 18.68
C ASN A 191 -3.43 -2.31 17.15
N CYS A 192 -2.25 -2.73 16.70
CA CYS A 192 -1.99 -3.07 15.31
C CYS A 192 -0.96 -4.21 15.24
N GLY A 193 -0.27 -4.36 14.10
CA GLY A 193 0.77 -5.38 13.91
C GLY A 193 2.14 -4.99 14.49
N GLY A 194 2.37 -3.70 14.72
CA GLY A 194 3.60 -3.12 15.25
C GLY A 194 3.25 -1.87 16.08
N ARG A 195 3.73 -0.69 15.68
CA ARG A 195 3.54 0.54 16.46
C ARG A 195 2.64 1.58 15.79
N THR A 196 2.95 1.90 14.53
CA THR A 196 2.37 3.02 13.76
C THR A 196 0.84 3.17 13.88
N ARG A 197 0.06 2.19 13.39
CA ARG A 197 -1.41 2.28 13.37
C ARG A 197 -2.04 2.34 14.76
N SER A 198 -1.43 1.71 15.77
CA SER A 198 -1.91 1.79 17.15
C SER A 198 -1.71 3.16 17.77
N ILE A 199 -0.57 3.82 17.50
CA ILE A 199 -0.31 5.20 17.94
C ILE A 199 -1.29 6.16 17.27
N ILE A 200 -1.40 6.10 15.93
CA ILE A 200 -2.31 6.94 15.15
C ILE A 200 -3.77 6.73 15.59
N GLY A 201 -4.18 5.48 15.80
CA GLY A 201 -5.53 5.15 16.24
C GLY A 201 -5.83 5.60 17.67
N ALA A 202 -4.89 5.43 18.61
CA ALA A 202 -5.07 5.94 19.97
C ALA A 202 -5.12 7.47 19.98
N GLN A 203 -4.19 8.14 19.28
CA GLN A 203 -4.12 9.59 19.27
C GLN A 203 -5.33 10.23 18.59
N ILE A 204 -5.91 9.64 17.54
CA ILE A 204 -7.11 10.24 16.93
C ILE A 204 -8.32 10.19 17.86
N LEU A 205 -8.47 9.12 18.66
CA LEU A 205 -9.54 9.01 19.64
C LEU A 205 -9.36 10.02 20.79
N ILE A 206 -8.11 10.26 21.20
CA ILE A 206 -7.76 11.31 22.18
C ILE A 206 -8.06 12.70 21.61
N ASP A 207 -7.60 12.99 20.39
CA ASP A 207 -7.83 14.27 19.73
C ASP A 207 -9.33 14.51 19.45
N ALA A 208 -10.09 13.45 19.20
CA ALA A 208 -11.55 13.45 19.02
C ALA A 208 -12.32 13.70 20.34
N GLY A 209 -11.65 13.63 21.49
CA GLY A 209 -12.26 13.82 22.80
C GLY A 209 -13.14 12.64 23.22
N LEU A 210 -12.74 11.40 22.90
CA LEU A 210 -13.39 10.22 23.50
C LEU A 210 -13.20 10.32 25.03
N PRO A 211 -14.28 10.19 25.84
CA PRO A 211 -14.19 10.43 27.29
C PRO A 211 -13.35 9.39 28.02
N ASN A 212 -13.22 8.19 27.44
CA ASN A 212 -12.47 7.08 28.00
C ASN A 212 -10.97 7.35 28.06
N ARG A 213 -10.30 6.63 28.95
CA ARG A 213 -8.84 6.49 28.88
C ARG A 213 -8.49 5.68 27.64
N VAL A 214 -7.70 6.27 26.76
CA VAL A 214 -7.22 5.61 25.53
C VAL A 214 -5.72 5.41 25.61
N VAL A 215 -5.25 4.22 25.26
CA VAL A 215 -3.84 3.88 25.14
C VAL A 215 -3.58 3.06 23.88
N SER A 216 -2.36 3.14 23.33
CA SER A 216 -1.89 2.21 22.31
C SER A 216 -1.29 0.94 22.96
N LEU A 217 -1.47 -0.23 22.34
CA LEU A 217 -0.71 -1.43 22.71
C LEU A 217 0.68 -1.34 22.12
N LYS A 218 1.68 -1.19 22.99
CA LYS A 218 3.08 -1.11 22.59
C LYS A 218 3.49 -2.34 21.77
N ASP A 219 4.03 -2.09 20.58
CA ASP A 219 4.58 -3.07 19.64
C ASP A 219 3.57 -4.10 19.09
N GLY A 220 2.27 -3.93 19.37
CA GLY A 220 1.18 -4.66 18.73
C GLY A 220 1.24 -6.19 18.87
N THR A 221 0.77 -6.90 17.84
CA THR A 221 0.79 -8.38 17.81
C THR A 221 2.22 -8.96 17.82
N GLN A 222 3.20 -8.23 17.30
CA GLN A 222 4.61 -8.61 17.40
C GLN A 222 5.10 -8.56 18.84
N GLY A 223 4.86 -7.45 19.55
CA GLY A 223 5.21 -7.29 20.97
C GLY A 223 4.52 -8.32 21.87
N TRP A 224 3.24 -8.60 21.60
CA TRP A 224 2.48 -9.63 22.30
C TRP A 224 3.11 -11.02 22.14
N HIS A 225 3.43 -11.40 20.90
CA HIS A 225 4.10 -12.68 20.61
C HIS A 225 5.50 -12.75 21.23
N LEU A 226 6.30 -11.69 21.13
CA LEU A 226 7.64 -11.61 21.72
C LEU A 226 7.62 -11.68 23.25
N SER A 227 6.50 -11.33 23.87
CA SER A 227 6.27 -11.46 25.33
C SER A 227 5.87 -12.88 25.75
N GLY A 228 5.88 -13.84 24.83
CA GLY A 228 5.50 -15.23 25.07
C GLY A 228 4.00 -15.44 25.23
N LEU A 229 3.17 -14.46 24.84
CA LEU A 229 1.72 -14.55 24.91
C LEU A 229 1.15 -15.11 23.60
N GLU A 230 0.05 -15.86 23.71
CA GLU A 230 -0.60 -16.47 22.56
C GLU A 230 -1.42 -15.43 21.77
N VAL A 231 -1.32 -15.54 20.45
CA VAL A 231 -2.09 -14.76 19.48
C VAL A 231 -3.30 -15.57 19.02
N GLU A 232 -4.38 -14.89 18.66
CA GLU A 232 -5.56 -15.51 18.06
C GLU A 232 -5.45 -15.49 16.53
N ARG A 233 -6.07 -16.47 15.84
CA ARG A 233 -6.13 -16.57 14.38
C ARG A 233 -7.55 -16.89 13.94
N GLY A 234 -7.97 -16.39 12.79
CA GLY A 234 -9.31 -16.57 12.25
C GLY A 234 -10.38 -15.79 13.02
N ALA A 235 -10.01 -14.70 13.70
CA ALA A 235 -10.97 -13.89 14.45
C ALA A 235 -11.93 -13.15 13.50
N GLU A 236 -13.20 -13.04 13.90
CA GLU A 236 -14.28 -12.44 13.09
C GLU A 236 -15.13 -11.44 13.89
N SER A 237 -14.76 -11.15 15.15
CA SER A 237 -15.49 -10.15 15.95
C SER A 237 -15.19 -8.75 15.43
N ILE A 238 -16.23 -8.03 15.01
CA ILE A 238 -16.15 -6.69 14.41
C ILE A 238 -16.95 -5.72 15.27
N VAL A 239 -16.45 -4.49 15.42
CA VAL A 239 -17.23 -3.43 16.09
C VAL A 239 -18.49 -3.11 15.26
N PRO A 240 -19.69 -3.14 15.89
CA PRO A 240 -20.95 -2.83 15.21
C PRO A 240 -20.97 -1.41 14.62
N GLN A 241 -21.93 -1.18 13.71
CA GLN A 241 -22.26 0.16 13.27
C GLN A 241 -22.80 0.99 14.45
N PRO A 242 -22.48 2.29 14.54
CA PRO A 242 -22.85 3.09 15.68
C PRO A 242 -24.36 3.33 15.76
N THR A 243 -24.89 3.29 16.98
CA THR A 243 -26.23 3.81 17.29
C THR A 243 -26.28 5.33 17.09
N ASN A 244 -27.49 5.91 17.01
CA ASN A 244 -27.67 7.35 16.74
C ASN A 244 -26.84 8.26 17.65
N GLY A 245 -26.79 7.97 18.95
CA GLY A 245 -26.02 8.78 19.91
C GLY A 245 -24.50 8.69 19.70
N ALA A 246 -23.99 7.49 19.44
CA ALA A 246 -22.56 7.30 19.12
C ALA A 246 -22.19 7.96 17.79
N PHE A 247 -23.08 7.89 16.80
CA PHE A 247 -22.90 8.50 15.49
C PHE A 247 -22.91 10.03 15.56
N GLU A 248 -23.82 10.63 16.31
CA GLU A 248 -23.87 12.09 16.51
C GLU A 248 -22.60 12.61 17.17
N TRP A 249 -22.08 11.91 18.18
CA TRP A 249 -20.79 12.24 18.79
C TRP A 249 -19.66 12.16 17.75
N ALA A 250 -19.60 11.09 16.96
CA ALA A 250 -18.56 10.90 15.95
C ALA A 250 -18.54 12.04 14.92
N ARG A 251 -19.72 12.47 14.44
CA ARG A 251 -19.83 13.61 13.50
C ARG A 251 -19.34 14.91 14.12
N GLN A 252 -19.72 15.19 15.36
CA GLN A 252 -19.27 16.40 16.07
C GLN A 252 -17.76 16.39 16.30
N ALA A 253 -17.21 15.26 16.74
CA ALA A 253 -15.78 15.08 16.96
C ALA A 253 -14.98 15.26 15.66
N ALA A 254 -15.41 14.61 14.57
CA ALA A 254 -14.76 14.73 13.27
C ALA A 254 -14.83 16.15 12.68
N ALA A 255 -15.95 16.86 12.84
CA ALA A 255 -16.05 18.27 12.47
C ALA A 255 -15.11 19.15 13.30
N GLY A 256 -15.00 18.88 14.61
CA GLY A 256 -14.04 19.55 15.50
C GLY A 256 -12.58 19.35 15.09
N LEU A 257 -12.22 18.11 14.73
CA LEU A 257 -10.90 17.76 14.21
C LEU A 257 -10.59 18.49 12.89
N ALA A 258 -11.51 18.42 11.92
CA ALA A 258 -11.35 19.12 10.64
C ALA A 258 -11.13 20.62 10.83
N LYS A 259 -11.89 21.25 11.74
CA LYS A 259 -11.69 22.66 12.09
C LYS A 259 -10.35 22.92 12.78
N ARG A 260 -9.96 22.09 13.76
CA ARG A 260 -8.70 22.23 14.52
C ARG A 260 -7.48 22.15 13.60
N PHE A 261 -7.53 21.28 12.60
CA PHE A 261 -6.43 21.04 11.67
C PHE A 261 -6.64 21.71 10.31
N GLU A 262 -7.53 22.70 10.23
CA GLU A 262 -7.75 23.55 9.06
C GLU A 262 -8.03 22.78 7.76
N VAL A 263 -8.75 21.66 7.86
CA VAL A 263 -9.15 20.85 6.71
C VAL A 263 -10.39 21.47 6.04
N PRO A 264 -10.28 21.99 4.82
CA PRO A 264 -11.41 22.57 4.11
C PRO A 264 -12.42 21.50 3.65
N THR A 265 -13.71 21.79 3.86
CA THR A 265 -14.82 21.06 3.21
C THR A 265 -15.21 21.79 1.92
N ILE A 266 -15.39 21.03 0.84
CA ILE A 266 -15.78 21.54 -0.49
C ILE A 266 -17.10 20.93 -0.96
N GLY A 267 -17.87 21.69 -1.74
CA GLY A 267 -19.07 21.18 -2.41
C GLY A 267 -18.80 20.73 -3.86
N ALA A 268 -19.86 20.27 -4.53
CA ALA A 268 -19.79 19.75 -5.90
C ALA A 268 -19.25 20.77 -6.93
N VAL A 269 -19.52 22.07 -6.76
CA VAL A 269 -19.02 23.12 -7.66
C VAL A 269 -17.50 23.24 -7.61
N THR A 270 -16.92 23.23 -6.41
CA THR A 270 -15.46 23.29 -6.25
C THR A 270 -14.79 22.02 -6.75
N LEU A 271 -15.40 20.85 -6.51
CA LEU A 271 -14.91 19.58 -7.06
C LEU A 271 -14.89 19.61 -8.59
N ALA A 272 -15.98 20.03 -9.24
CA ALA A 272 -16.04 20.14 -10.70
C ALA A 272 -14.93 21.06 -11.25
N ARG A 273 -14.69 22.20 -10.59
CA ARG A 273 -13.55 23.08 -10.93
C ARG A 273 -12.20 22.36 -10.79
N PHE A 274 -11.98 21.60 -9.73
CA PHE A 274 -10.74 20.83 -9.58
C PHE A 274 -10.59 19.78 -10.69
N GLU A 275 -11.69 19.17 -11.12
CA GLU A 275 -11.69 18.20 -12.22
C GLU A 275 -11.40 18.85 -13.57
N GLU A 276 -11.86 20.08 -13.81
CA GLU A 276 -11.50 20.88 -15.00
C GLU A 276 -10.02 21.30 -14.99
N GLU A 277 -9.45 21.55 -13.82
CA GLU A 277 -8.04 21.95 -13.64
C GLU A 277 -7.06 20.77 -13.63
N ARG A 278 -7.52 19.51 -13.79
CA ARG A 278 -6.70 18.29 -13.58
C ARG A 278 -5.52 18.12 -14.54
N ASP A 279 -5.57 18.77 -15.71
CA ASP A 279 -4.47 18.77 -16.67
C ASP A 279 -3.34 19.76 -16.24
N HIS A 280 -3.64 20.66 -15.29
CA HIS A 280 -2.72 21.66 -14.74
C HIS A 280 -2.26 21.35 -13.31
N THR A 281 -3.02 20.58 -12.55
CA THR A 281 -2.69 20.17 -11.17
C THR A 281 -3.18 18.76 -10.95
N THR A 282 -2.32 17.90 -10.40
CA THR A 282 -2.67 16.52 -10.09
C THR A 282 -3.82 16.49 -9.09
N LEU A 283 -4.85 15.71 -9.39
CA LEU A 283 -6.04 15.54 -8.55
C LEU A 283 -6.24 14.06 -8.21
N TYR A 284 -6.09 13.72 -6.94
CA TYR A 284 -6.52 12.45 -6.38
C TYR A 284 -7.92 12.59 -5.78
N ARG A 285 -8.77 11.59 -6.05
CA ARG A 285 -10.14 11.50 -5.52
C ARG A 285 -10.30 10.13 -4.88
N PHE A 286 -10.45 10.11 -3.56
CA PHE A 286 -10.49 8.87 -2.79
C PHE A 286 -11.77 8.72 -2.00
N ASP A 287 -12.40 7.56 -2.12
CA ASP A 287 -13.43 7.10 -1.20
C ASP A 287 -12.74 6.37 -0.05
N VAL A 288 -12.89 6.90 1.17
CA VAL A 288 -12.15 6.40 2.34
C VAL A 288 -12.92 5.37 3.16
N ARG A 289 -14.08 4.92 2.69
CA ARG A 289 -14.91 3.90 3.32
C ARG A 289 -14.31 2.50 3.12
N GLY A 290 -14.92 1.51 3.76
CA GLY A 290 -14.53 0.11 3.55
C GLY A 290 -14.71 -0.33 2.08
N PRO A 291 -13.89 -1.28 1.58
CA PRO A 291 -13.98 -1.75 0.19
C PRO A 291 -15.37 -2.27 -0.20
N GLU A 292 -16.09 -2.93 0.70
CA GLU A 292 -17.43 -3.43 0.42
C GLU A 292 -18.46 -2.30 0.26
N GLU A 293 -18.36 -1.24 1.08
CA GLU A 293 -19.20 -0.05 0.92
C GLU A 293 -18.93 0.64 -0.42
N TYR A 294 -17.66 0.77 -0.79
CA TYR A 294 -17.25 1.29 -2.10
C TYR A 294 -17.87 0.48 -3.24
N ARG A 295 -17.70 -0.85 -3.25
CA ARG A 295 -18.24 -1.72 -4.31
C ARG A 295 -19.77 -1.71 -4.35
N SER A 296 -20.43 -1.54 -3.21
CA SER A 296 -21.89 -1.44 -3.16
C SER A 296 -22.44 -0.17 -3.80
N GLY A 297 -21.62 0.89 -3.88
CA GLY A 297 -21.99 2.16 -4.48
C GLY A 297 -21.02 3.27 -4.11
N HIS A 298 -20.38 3.89 -5.09
CA HIS A 298 -19.44 4.99 -4.90
C HIS A 298 -19.62 6.10 -5.96
N ARG A 299 -18.98 7.24 -5.73
CA ARG A 299 -19.03 8.39 -6.64
C ARG A 299 -18.14 8.13 -7.87
N PRO A 300 -18.60 8.46 -9.09
CA PRO A 300 -17.81 8.31 -10.30
C PRO A 300 -16.43 8.93 -10.23
N GLY A 301 -15.42 8.16 -10.62
CA GLY A 301 -14.02 8.58 -10.67
C GLY A 301 -13.31 8.71 -9.32
N PHE A 302 -13.95 8.31 -8.22
CA PHE A 302 -13.28 8.13 -6.93
C PHE A 302 -12.72 6.71 -6.84
N LEU A 303 -11.48 6.60 -6.34
CA LEU A 303 -10.82 5.32 -6.11
C LEU A 303 -11.02 4.88 -4.66
N SER A 304 -11.16 3.59 -4.41
CA SER A 304 -11.16 3.05 -3.05
C SER A 304 -9.80 3.25 -2.40
N ALA A 305 -9.76 3.95 -1.26
CA ALA A 305 -8.57 4.07 -0.42
C ALA A 305 -9.01 4.16 1.05
N PRO A 306 -9.34 3.01 1.70
CA PRO A 306 -9.84 2.99 3.08
C PRO A 306 -8.96 3.83 4.01
N GLY A 307 -9.57 4.73 4.78
CA GLY A 307 -8.86 5.85 5.41
C GLY A 307 -7.64 5.44 6.25
N GLY A 308 -7.76 4.35 7.02
CA GLY A 308 -6.64 3.80 7.79
C GLY A 308 -5.46 3.35 6.93
N GLN A 309 -5.72 2.76 5.76
CA GLN A 309 -4.68 2.35 4.82
C GLN A 309 -4.12 3.52 4.03
N LEU A 310 -4.94 4.51 3.68
CA LEU A 310 -4.46 5.74 3.05
C LEU A 310 -3.48 6.50 3.95
N VAL A 311 -3.68 6.49 5.27
CA VAL A 311 -2.73 7.05 6.24
C VAL A 311 -1.52 6.14 6.46
N GLN A 312 -1.71 4.82 6.56
CA GLN A 312 -0.62 3.87 6.82
C GLN A 312 0.34 3.68 5.65
N ALA A 313 -0.12 3.81 4.40
CA ALA A 313 0.65 3.51 3.19
C ALA A 313 0.47 4.62 2.16
N THR A 314 0.58 5.88 2.58
CA THR A 314 0.20 7.03 1.73
C THR A 314 0.96 7.07 0.40
N ASP A 315 2.22 6.65 0.41
CA ASP A 315 3.08 6.56 -0.78
C ASP A 315 2.60 5.53 -1.83
N THR A 316 1.72 4.59 -1.49
CA THR A 316 1.10 3.68 -2.48
C THR A 316 -0.14 4.26 -3.15
N PHE A 317 -0.66 5.38 -2.65
CA PHE A 317 -1.84 6.05 -3.20
C PHE A 317 -1.49 7.42 -3.80
N VAL A 318 -0.54 8.13 -3.18
CA VAL A 318 -0.20 9.52 -3.48
C VAL A 318 1.31 9.62 -3.73
N ALA A 319 1.73 9.33 -4.96
CA ALA A 319 3.12 9.48 -5.38
C ALA A 319 3.51 10.93 -5.70
N VAL A 320 2.54 11.77 -6.09
CA VAL A 320 2.80 13.15 -6.48
C VAL A 320 2.72 14.07 -5.26
N ARG A 321 3.86 14.65 -4.88
CA ARG A 321 3.92 15.68 -3.84
C ARG A 321 3.19 16.93 -4.32
N ARG A 322 2.57 17.66 -3.38
CA ARG A 322 1.81 18.91 -3.63
C ARG A 322 0.54 18.76 -4.49
N ALA A 323 0.20 17.55 -4.92
CA ALA A 323 -1.08 17.26 -5.56
C ALA A 323 -2.28 17.63 -4.67
N ARG A 324 -3.44 17.86 -5.30
CA ARG A 324 -4.72 17.99 -4.60
C ARG A 324 -5.27 16.61 -4.27
N ILE A 325 -5.74 16.46 -3.04
CA ILE A 325 -6.35 15.23 -2.53
C ILE A 325 -7.76 15.57 -2.06
N VAL A 326 -8.77 14.95 -2.67
CA VAL A 326 -10.17 15.07 -2.24
C VAL A 326 -10.60 13.74 -1.67
N LEU A 327 -11.04 13.74 -0.42
CA LEU A 327 -11.57 12.57 0.29
C LEU A 327 -13.09 12.64 0.35
N ALA A 328 -13.75 11.51 0.11
CA ALA A 328 -15.20 11.37 0.26
C ALA A 328 -15.53 10.20 1.18
N ASP A 329 -16.62 10.37 1.93
CA ASP A 329 -17.32 9.32 2.66
C ASP A 329 -18.84 9.55 2.52
N SER A 330 -19.64 8.82 3.27
CA SER A 330 -21.10 8.96 3.31
C SER A 330 -21.65 9.33 4.69
N ASP A 331 -20.77 9.57 5.66
CA ASP A 331 -21.09 9.68 7.10
C ASP A 331 -20.60 11.00 7.70
N GLY A 332 -19.69 11.69 7.01
CA GLY A 332 -19.06 12.91 7.45
C GLY A 332 -18.02 12.73 8.57
N VAL A 333 -17.59 11.49 8.88
CA VAL A 333 -16.62 11.19 9.93
C VAL A 333 -15.28 10.77 9.30
N ARG A 334 -15.30 9.71 8.51
CA ARG A 334 -14.08 9.01 8.03
C ARG A 334 -13.20 9.88 7.14
N ALA A 335 -13.78 10.67 6.24
CA ALA A 335 -13.07 11.59 5.37
C ALA A 335 -12.42 12.72 6.17
N ARG A 336 -13.12 13.26 7.16
CA ARG A 336 -12.60 14.36 8.01
C ARG A 336 -11.43 13.91 8.89
N THR A 337 -11.54 12.74 9.51
CA THR A 337 -10.47 12.18 10.36
C THR A 337 -9.25 11.79 9.54
N THR A 338 -9.46 11.16 8.37
CA THR A 338 -8.38 10.81 7.43
C THR A 338 -7.69 12.06 6.89
N ALA A 339 -8.45 13.09 6.51
CA ALA A 339 -7.90 14.34 6.02
C ALA A 339 -7.09 15.09 7.08
N ALA A 340 -7.52 15.07 8.35
CA ALA A 340 -6.77 15.63 9.45
C ALA A 340 -5.38 14.99 9.57
N TRP A 341 -5.28 13.67 9.38
CA TRP A 341 -3.99 12.98 9.35
C TRP A 341 -3.15 13.36 8.14
N LEU A 342 -3.70 13.35 6.93
CA LEU A 342 -2.94 13.72 5.73
C LEU A 342 -2.43 15.18 5.79
N ALA A 343 -3.22 16.11 6.31
CA ALA A 343 -2.78 17.49 6.54
C ALA A 343 -1.58 17.55 7.50
N ARG A 344 -1.61 16.77 8.58
CA ARG A 344 -0.52 16.65 9.57
C ARG A 344 0.70 15.90 9.03
N MET A 345 0.51 15.01 8.08
CA MET A 345 1.60 14.37 7.33
C MET A 345 2.29 15.32 6.32
N GLY A 346 1.86 16.58 6.24
CA GLY A 346 2.50 17.61 5.44
C GLY A 346 1.96 17.72 4.01
N PHE A 347 0.82 17.09 3.70
CA PHE A 347 0.13 17.32 2.44
C PHE A 347 -0.63 18.66 2.52
N PRO A 348 -0.26 19.66 1.70
CA PRO A 348 -0.80 21.02 1.85
C PRO A 348 -2.20 21.19 1.27
N ASN A 349 -2.63 20.29 0.38
CA ASN A 349 -3.81 20.45 -0.47
C ASN A 349 -4.79 19.29 -0.25
N VAL A 350 -5.24 19.09 0.98
CA VAL A 350 -6.21 18.04 1.36
C VAL A 350 -7.58 18.66 1.58
N TYR A 351 -8.61 18.08 0.97
CA TYR A 351 -9.98 18.56 1.00
C TYR A 351 -10.93 17.42 1.33
N VAL A 352 -12.00 17.73 2.05
CA VAL A 352 -13.12 16.80 2.27
C VAL A 352 -14.27 17.21 1.37
N LEU A 353 -14.80 16.28 0.57
CA LEU A 353 -16.05 16.50 -0.12
C LEU A 353 -17.19 16.44 0.90
N ASP A 354 -18.05 17.46 0.92
CA ASP A 354 -19.24 17.47 1.75
C ASP A 354 -20.09 16.21 1.47
N GLU A 355 -20.47 15.48 2.53
CA GLU A 355 -21.19 14.21 2.43
C GLU A 355 -22.57 14.34 1.75
N HIS A 356 -23.11 15.56 1.65
CA HIS A 356 -24.36 15.88 0.98
C HIS A 356 -24.15 16.48 -0.42
N ALA A 357 -22.90 16.60 -0.89
CA ALA A 357 -22.60 17.09 -2.23
C ALA A 357 -23.21 16.15 -3.29
N PRO A 358 -24.04 16.65 -4.22
CA PRO A 358 -24.69 15.81 -5.21
C PRO A 358 -23.67 15.13 -6.12
N ALA A 359 -23.96 13.88 -6.50
CA ALA A 359 -23.26 13.13 -7.54
C ALA A 359 -24.21 12.93 -8.73
N ALA A 360 -23.68 12.93 -9.96
CA ALA A 360 -24.49 12.75 -11.16
C ALA A 360 -25.03 11.31 -11.29
N SER A 361 -24.29 10.34 -10.78
CA SER A 361 -24.62 8.92 -10.75
C SER A 361 -23.87 8.23 -9.59
N VAL A 362 -24.16 6.95 -9.40
CA VAL A 362 -23.44 6.04 -8.50
C VAL A 362 -22.85 4.91 -9.35
N GLU A 363 -21.56 4.65 -9.18
CA GLU A 363 -20.86 3.49 -9.75
C GLU A 363 -20.88 2.33 -8.75
N VAL A 364 -20.86 1.09 -9.25
CA VAL A 364 -20.85 -0.14 -8.45
C VAL A 364 -19.71 -1.04 -8.92
N GLY A 365 -19.20 -1.89 -8.03
CA GLY A 365 -18.03 -2.72 -8.28
C GLY A 365 -16.71 -1.98 -8.04
N ASP A 366 -15.61 -2.54 -8.53
CA ASP A 366 -14.30 -1.90 -8.48
C ASP A 366 -14.16 -0.83 -9.59
N ALA A 367 -13.30 0.17 -9.38
CA ALA A 367 -12.99 1.15 -10.42
C ALA A 367 -12.47 0.46 -11.70
N PRO A 368 -12.82 0.96 -12.89
CA PRO A 368 -12.23 0.48 -14.14
C PRO A 368 -10.70 0.58 -14.09
N GLU A 369 -10.03 -0.55 -14.29
CA GLU A 369 -8.58 -0.60 -14.32
C GLU A 369 -8.04 -0.10 -15.66
N THR A 370 -7.06 0.81 -15.60
CA THR A 370 -6.28 1.22 -16.77
C THR A 370 -4.90 0.61 -16.67
N VAL A 371 -4.52 -0.20 -17.66
CA VAL A 371 -3.17 -0.78 -17.77
C VAL A 371 -2.51 -0.29 -19.06
N LEU A 372 -1.34 0.34 -18.94
CA LEU A 372 -0.58 0.84 -20.09
C LEU A 372 -0.18 -0.32 -21.01
N GLY A 373 -0.35 -0.15 -22.33
CA GLY A 373 0.10 -1.12 -23.33
C GLY A 373 -0.67 -2.44 -23.42
N LEU A 374 -1.62 -2.73 -22.51
CA LEU A 374 -2.27 -4.04 -22.44
C LEU A 374 -2.99 -4.44 -23.73
N GLY A 375 -3.68 -3.49 -24.38
CA GLY A 375 -4.42 -3.73 -25.62
C GLY A 375 -3.54 -4.01 -26.85
N ALA A 376 -2.25 -3.65 -26.80
CA ALA A 376 -1.30 -3.93 -27.87
C ALA A 376 -0.58 -5.27 -27.70
N ALA A 377 -0.70 -5.91 -26.53
CA ALA A 377 -0.07 -7.19 -26.24
C ALA A 377 -0.92 -8.35 -26.78
N GLU A 378 -0.70 -8.69 -28.06
CA GLU A 378 -1.25 -9.91 -28.67
C GLU A 378 -0.76 -11.15 -27.93
N ALA A 379 -1.66 -12.10 -27.65
CA ALA A 379 -1.32 -13.33 -26.94
C ALA A 379 -2.01 -14.53 -27.58
N LYS A 380 -1.24 -15.59 -27.82
CA LYS A 380 -1.80 -16.92 -28.07
C LYS A 380 -2.22 -17.52 -26.74
N THR A 381 -3.53 -17.57 -26.51
CA THR A 381 -4.08 -18.05 -25.24
C THR A 381 -4.19 -19.58 -25.22
N VAL A 382 -3.97 -20.15 -24.04
CA VAL A 382 -4.17 -21.55 -23.70
C VAL A 382 -5.17 -21.60 -22.56
N THR A 383 -6.21 -22.43 -22.65
CA THR A 383 -7.17 -22.64 -21.55
C THR A 383 -6.56 -23.51 -20.46
N ALA A 384 -7.16 -23.53 -19.26
CA ALA A 384 -6.70 -24.38 -18.16
C ALA A 384 -6.66 -25.88 -18.54
N ASP A 385 -7.68 -26.39 -19.23
CA ASP A 385 -7.77 -27.81 -19.64
C ASP A 385 -6.75 -28.18 -20.71
N GLU A 386 -6.51 -27.27 -21.66
CA GLU A 386 -5.45 -27.44 -22.67
C GLU A 386 -4.07 -27.46 -22.01
N LEU A 387 -3.81 -26.52 -21.09
CA LEU A 387 -2.55 -26.47 -20.34
C LEU A 387 -2.34 -27.75 -19.52
N ALA A 388 -3.38 -28.24 -18.84
CA ALA A 388 -3.32 -29.50 -18.10
C ALA A 388 -2.98 -30.69 -19.00
N THR A 389 -3.43 -30.68 -20.26
CA THR A 389 -3.10 -31.70 -21.26
C THR A 389 -1.64 -31.57 -21.72
N LEU A 390 -1.15 -30.36 -21.95
CA LEU A 390 0.24 -30.09 -22.34
C LEU A 390 1.24 -30.48 -21.24
N LEU A 391 0.92 -30.16 -19.98
CA LEU A 391 1.74 -30.52 -18.82
C LEU A 391 1.91 -32.04 -18.68
N LYS A 392 0.85 -32.83 -18.91
CA LYS A 392 0.92 -34.31 -18.87
C LYS A 392 1.83 -34.91 -19.93
N ARG A 393 2.02 -34.22 -21.06
CA ARG A 393 2.89 -34.66 -22.16
C ARG A 393 4.36 -34.25 -21.95
N GLY A 394 4.62 -33.26 -21.09
CA GLY A 394 5.94 -32.69 -20.88
C GLY A 394 6.38 -31.71 -21.98
N ASP A 395 5.42 -31.17 -22.75
CA ASP A 395 5.69 -30.33 -23.93
C ASP A 395 5.87 -28.83 -23.60
N VAL A 396 5.64 -28.44 -22.34
CA VAL A 396 5.54 -27.03 -21.93
C VAL A 396 6.24 -26.78 -20.60
N VAL A 397 6.81 -25.58 -20.45
CA VAL A 397 7.21 -25.02 -19.16
C VAL A 397 6.28 -23.86 -18.81
N VAL A 398 5.66 -23.94 -17.63
CA VAL A 398 4.84 -22.84 -17.11
C VAL A 398 5.75 -21.87 -16.36
N VAL A 399 5.66 -20.58 -16.69
CA VAL A 399 6.38 -19.51 -16.00
C VAL A 399 5.36 -18.64 -15.28
N ASP A 400 5.40 -18.64 -13.96
CA ASP A 400 4.52 -17.84 -13.11
C ASP A 400 5.22 -16.54 -12.73
N VAL A 401 4.65 -15.42 -13.20
CA VAL A 401 5.10 -14.07 -12.90
C VAL A 401 4.22 -13.37 -11.87
N ALA A 402 3.51 -14.12 -11.02
CA ALA A 402 2.91 -13.62 -9.78
C ALA A 402 3.98 -13.06 -8.83
N THR A 403 3.60 -12.50 -7.68
CA THR A 403 4.58 -12.22 -6.62
C THR A 403 5.02 -13.52 -5.97
N SER A 404 6.22 -13.60 -5.40
CA SER A 404 6.69 -14.82 -4.72
C SER A 404 5.80 -15.20 -3.54
N ARG A 405 5.18 -14.21 -2.89
CA ARG A 405 4.12 -14.42 -1.89
C ARG A 405 2.92 -15.17 -2.49
N GLN A 406 2.40 -14.71 -3.63
CA GLN A 406 1.26 -15.34 -4.30
C GLN A 406 1.61 -16.74 -4.83
N TYR A 407 2.78 -16.88 -5.47
CA TYR A 407 3.28 -18.17 -5.96
C TYR A 407 3.34 -19.20 -4.81
N ARG A 408 3.90 -18.83 -3.65
CA ARG A 408 3.96 -19.73 -2.48
C ARG A 408 2.59 -20.02 -1.85
N ALA A 409 1.64 -19.09 -1.92
CA ALA A 409 0.27 -19.32 -1.45
C ALA A 409 -0.45 -20.42 -2.28
N GLY A 410 -0.09 -20.53 -3.55
CA GLY A 410 -0.46 -21.63 -4.43
C GLY A 410 -0.16 -21.31 -5.89
N HIS A 411 0.50 -22.23 -6.58
CA HIS A 411 0.85 -22.12 -8.00
C HIS A 411 0.48 -23.38 -8.78
N ILE A 412 0.51 -23.30 -10.11
CA ILE A 412 0.27 -24.45 -10.99
C ILE A 412 1.39 -25.48 -10.77
N PRO A 413 1.09 -26.79 -10.59
CA PRO A 413 2.12 -27.80 -10.34
C PRO A 413 3.24 -27.79 -11.38
N GLY A 414 4.49 -27.74 -10.92
CA GLY A 414 5.68 -27.67 -11.77
C GLY A 414 5.97 -26.30 -12.43
N ALA A 415 5.18 -25.26 -12.13
CA ALA A 415 5.43 -23.92 -12.62
C ALA A 415 6.71 -23.30 -12.02
N TRP A 416 7.45 -22.58 -12.85
CA TRP A 416 8.65 -21.84 -12.47
C TRP A 416 8.32 -20.40 -12.13
N PHE A 417 8.64 -19.97 -10.91
CA PHE A 417 8.55 -18.57 -10.51
C PHE A 417 9.65 -17.74 -11.21
N ALA A 418 9.24 -16.63 -11.80
CA ALA A 418 10.15 -15.63 -12.36
C ALA A 418 9.63 -14.21 -12.11
N VAL A 419 10.56 -13.27 -11.93
CA VAL A 419 10.24 -11.85 -11.75
C VAL A 419 10.33 -11.16 -13.09
N ARG A 420 9.21 -10.56 -13.53
CA ARG A 420 9.10 -9.92 -14.86
C ARG A 420 10.23 -8.93 -15.13
N GLY A 421 10.56 -8.10 -14.14
CA GLY A 421 11.65 -7.12 -14.21
C GLY A 421 13.02 -7.71 -14.56
N ARG A 422 13.23 -9.00 -14.31
CA ARG A 422 14.50 -9.72 -14.47
C ARG A 422 14.45 -10.85 -15.50
N LEU A 423 13.34 -11.02 -16.24
CA LEU A 423 13.18 -12.14 -17.17
C LEU A 423 14.36 -12.30 -18.13
N GLN A 424 14.89 -11.20 -18.67
CA GLN A 424 16.03 -11.24 -19.59
C GLN A 424 17.27 -11.90 -18.97
N ALA A 425 17.53 -11.68 -17.69
CA ALA A 425 18.67 -12.26 -16.97
C ALA A 425 18.38 -13.67 -16.45
N ASP A 426 17.16 -13.88 -15.95
CA ASP A 426 16.80 -15.10 -15.22
C ASP A 426 16.26 -16.22 -16.12
N ALA A 427 15.88 -15.93 -17.37
CA ALA A 427 15.33 -16.91 -18.31
C ALA A 427 16.31 -18.07 -18.60
N ALA A 428 17.62 -17.87 -18.49
CA ALA A 428 18.62 -18.92 -18.66
C ALA A 428 18.53 -20.03 -17.60
N THR A 429 17.87 -19.77 -16.46
CA THR A 429 17.62 -20.75 -15.39
C THR A 429 16.41 -21.63 -15.70
N LEU A 430 15.52 -21.22 -16.61
CA LEU A 430 14.35 -21.99 -16.98
C LEU A 430 14.75 -23.27 -17.73
N PRO A 431 14.04 -24.39 -17.55
CA PRO A 431 14.23 -25.57 -18.37
C PRO A 431 13.96 -25.23 -19.85
N GLU A 432 14.70 -25.90 -20.75
CA GLU A 432 14.45 -25.73 -22.18
C GLU A 432 13.12 -26.37 -22.57
N ALA A 433 12.27 -25.62 -23.28
CA ALA A 433 10.99 -26.11 -23.78
C ALA A 433 10.73 -25.65 -25.22
N ALA A 434 9.88 -26.39 -25.93
CA ALA A 434 9.38 -25.98 -27.24
C ALA A 434 8.34 -24.85 -27.13
N LEU A 435 7.68 -24.73 -25.98
CA LEU A 435 6.68 -23.73 -25.66
C LEU A 435 6.81 -23.35 -24.18
N TYR A 436 6.77 -22.05 -23.90
CA TYR A 436 6.53 -21.54 -22.56
C TYR A 436 5.08 -21.06 -22.44
N VAL A 437 4.47 -21.20 -21.26
CA VAL A 437 3.16 -20.60 -20.97
C VAL A 437 3.29 -19.70 -19.75
N LEU A 438 3.02 -18.41 -19.93
CA LEU A 438 3.01 -17.43 -18.85
C LEU A 438 1.67 -17.48 -18.07
N THR A 439 1.77 -17.36 -16.75
CA THR A 439 0.63 -17.13 -15.87
C THR A 439 0.94 -16.06 -14.82
N SER A 440 -0.12 -15.45 -14.31
CA SER A 440 -0.18 -14.60 -13.13
C SER A 440 -1.57 -14.81 -12.52
N PRO A 441 -1.96 -14.17 -11.39
CA PRO A 441 -3.27 -14.42 -10.80
C PRO A 441 -4.45 -14.21 -11.77
N ASP A 442 -4.45 -13.11 -12.52
CA ASP A 442 -5.53 -12.63 -13.40
C ASP A 442 -5.07 -12.38 -14.85
N GLU A 443 -4.03 -13.09 -15.33
CA GLU A 443 -3.37 -12.96 -16.65
C GLU A 443 -2.76 -11.60 -17.05
N VAL A 444 -3.12 -10.48 -16.41
CA VAL A 444 -2.74 -9.12 -16.84
C VAL A 444 -1.23 -8.95 -16.96
N ILE A 445 -0.50 -9.31 -15.90
CA ILE A 445 0.96 -9.11 -15.90
C ILE A 445 1.67 -10.18 -16.73
N ALA A 446 1.14 -11.40 -16.75
CA ALA A 446 1.62 -12.45 -17.64
C ALA A 446 1.53 -12.03 -19.11
N ARG A 447 0.45 -11.35 -19.51
CA ARG A 447 0.29 -10.81 -20.86
C ARG A 447 1.35 -9.78 -21.21
N LEU A 448 1.66 -8.86 -20.29
CA LEU A 448 2.71 -7.86 -20.50
C LEU A 448 4.12 -8.46 -20.59
N ALA A 449 4.33 -9.64 -20.02
CA ALA A 449 5.61 -10.34 -20.01
C ALA A 449 5.91 -11.18 -21.27
N ILE A 450 4.95 -11.36 -22.18
CA ILE A 450 5.07 -12.25 -23.34
C ILE A 450 6.28 -11.88 -24.20
N ALA A 451 6.33 -10.65 -24.71
CA ALA A 451 7.41 -10.21 -25.60
C ALA A 451 8.79 -10.25 -24.92
N GLU A 452 8.83 -10.02 -23.61
CA GLU A 452 10.06 -10.07 -22.82
C GLU A 452 10.58 -11.50 -22.69
N LEU A 453 9.70 -12.47 -22.42
CA LEU A 453 10.10 -13.88 -22.35
C LEU A 453 10.43 -14.46 -23.73
N GLU A 454 9.74 -14.06 -24.79
CA GLU A 454 10.07 -14.44 -26.18
C GLU A 454 11.46 -13.92 -26.56
N ALA A 455 11.77 -12.66 -26.26
CA ALA A 455 13.09 -12.09 -26.51
C ALA A 455 14.20 -12.77 -25.69
N ALA A 456 13.90 -13.14 -24.43
CA ALA A 456 14.87 -13.76 -23.54
C ALA A 456 15.17 -15.23 -23.90
N THR A 457 14.17 -15.98 -24.38
CA THR A 457 14.29 -17.42 -24.64
C THR A 457 14.47 -17.77 -26.13
N GLY A 458 14.02 -16.89 -27.03
CA GLY A 458 13.92 -17.18 -28.46
C GLY A 458 12.90 -18.26 -28.81
N LYS A 459 12.00 -18.62 -27.89
CA LYS A 459 10.97 -19.66 -28.07
C LYS A 459 9.57 -19.03 -28.07
N PRO A 460 8.56 -19.72 -28.63
CA PRO A 460 7.17 -19.28 -28.54
C PRO A 460 6.68 -19.20 -27.09
N VAL A 461 5.88 -18.17 -26.79
CA VAL A 461 5.26 -17.98 -25.48
C VAL A 461 3.73 -17.89 -25.63
N GLY A 462 3.02 -18.74 -24.92
CA GLY A 462 1.57 -18.68 -24.74
C GLY A 462 1.17 -18.00 -23.43
N LEU A 463 -0.11 -17.67 -23.30
CA LEU A 463 -0.70 -17.08 -22.09
C LEU A 463 -1.79 -17.99 -21.54
N LEU A 464 -1.77 -18.27 -20.24
CA LEU A 464 -2.90 -18.95 -19.60
C LEU A 464 -4.09 -18.01 -19.48
N LEU A 465 -5.19 -18.34 -20.17
CA LEU A 465 -6.42 -17.55 -20.15
C LEU A 465 -7.01 -17.51 -18.74
N GLY A 466 -7.18 -16.31 -18.19
CA GLY A 466 -7.66 -16.04 -16.83
C GLY A 466 -6.67 -16.39 -15.72
N GLY A 467 -5.42 -16.74 -16.07
CA GLY A 467 -4.34 -16.96 -15.13
C GLY A 467 -4.55 -18.14 -14.17
N THR A 468 -3.80 -18.10 -13.08
CA THR A 468 -3.82 -19.15 -12.04
C THR A 468 -5.19 -19.20 -11.34
N GLN A 469 -5.94 -18.09 -11.29
CA GLN A 469 -7.30 -18.09 -10.78
C GLN A 469 -8.24 -18.94 -11.64
N ALA A 470 -8.17 -18.83 -12.98
CA ALA A 470 -8.98 -19.65 -13.87
C ALA A 470 -8.58 -21.13 -13.82
N TRP A 471 -7.28 -21.43 -13.67
CA TRP A 471 -6.79 -22.79 -13.43
C TRP A 471 -7.44 -23.42 -12.20
N TRP A 472 -7.41 -22.70 -11.07
CA TRP A 472 -8.03 -23.14 -9.83
C TRP A 472 -9.56 -23.24 -9.95
N GLY A 473 -10.20 -22.25 -10.59
CA GLY A 473 -11.64 -22.24 -10.84
C GLY A 473 -12.14 -23.39 -11.71
N ALA A 474 -11.29 -23.90 -12.61
CA ALA A 474 -11.55 -25.10 -13.40
C ALA A 474 -11.35 -26.42 -12.62
N GLY A 475 -11.00 -26.35 -11.34
CA GLY A 475 -10.83 -27.52 -10.46
C GLY A 475 -9.47 -28.22 -10.59
N HIS A 476 -8.51 -27.61 -11.28
CA HIS A 476 -7.14 -28.16 -11.36
C HIS A 476 -6.37 -27.88 -10.06
N PRO A 477 -5.45 -28.78 -9.64
CA PRO A 477 -4.75 -28.66 -8.36
C PRO A 477 -3.74 -27.52 -8.34
N LEU A 478 -3.46 -26.98 -7.15
CA LEU A 478 -2.34 -26.07 -6.89
C LEU A 478 -1.27 -26.76 -6.03
N GLU A 479 -0.02 -26.39 -6.25
CA GLU A 479 1.15 -26.77 -5.46
C GLU A 479 1.57 -25.62 -4.52
N ARG A 480 2.16 -25.98 -3.35
CA ARG A 480 2.58 -25.02 -2.31
C ARG A 480 3.97 -25.27 -1.72
N GLN A 481 4.62 -26.37 -2.08
CA GLN A 481 5.86 -26.83 -1.41
C GLN A 481 7.05 -27.03 -2.35
N ALA A 482 6.84 -27.50 -3.59
CA ALA A 482 7.92 -27.68 -4.55
C ALA A 482 8.16 -26.37 -5.32
N GLU A 483 9.00 -25.49 -4.75
CA GLU A 483 9.36 -24.23 -5.40
C GLU A 483 10.36 -24.47 -6.54
N HIS A 484 10.00 -24.02 -7.74
CA HIS A 484 10.92 -23.91 -8.87
C HIS A 484 11.21 -22.43 -9.11
N LEU A 485 12.41 -21.97 -8.74
CA LEU A 485 12.75 -20.54 -8.73
C LEU A 485 13.76 -20.23 -9.84
N ALA A 486 13.33 -19.51 -10.88
CA ALA A 486 14.24 -18.91 -11.85
C ALA A 486 14.84 -17.61 -11.32
N SER A 487 14.06 -16.86 -10.54
CA SER A 487 14.44 -15.58 -9.93
C SER A 487 14.61 -15.69 -8.41
N ARG A 488 15.43 -14.80 -7.84
CA ARG A 488 15.42 -14.52 -6.39
C ARG A 488 14.04 -13.99 -5.97
N THR A 489 13.63 -14.27 -4.74
CA THR A 489 12.31 -13.89 -4.20
C THR A 489 12.37 -12.65 -3.32
N ASP A 490 13.15 -11.66 -3.76
CA ASP A 490 13.23 -10.30 -3.19
C ASP A 490 12.25 -9.34 -3.90
N ASP A 491 11.24 -9.88 -4.56
CA ASP A 491 10.23 -9.12 -5.30
C ASP A 491 9.20 -8.44 -4.39
N VAL A 492 9.03 -8.97 -3.18
CA VAL A 492 8.13 -8.46 -2.14
C VAL A 492 8.82 -8.47 -0.78
N LEU A 493 8.51 -7.50 0.07
CA LEU A 493 8.95 -7.51 1.45
C LEU A 493 8.09 -8.50 2.26
N LEU A 494 8.71 -9.55 2.80
CA LEU A 494 8.02 -10.47 3.71
C LEU A 494 7.89 -9.87 5.12
N LYS A 495 6.65 -9.79 5.61
CA LYS A 495 6.35 -9.47 7.02
C LYS A 495 6.98 -10.53 7.91
N ALA A 496 7.31 -10.16 9.15
CA ALA A 496 8.01 -11.08 10.06
C ALA A 496 7.26 -12.42 10.26
N PHE A 497 5.93 -12.39 10.41
CA PHE A 497 5.11 -13.60 10.53
C PHE A 497 5.00 -14.45 9.25
N GLU A 498 5.43 -13.94 8.09
CA GLU A 498 5.49 -14.69 6.83
C GLU A 498 6.82 -15.45 6.66
N ARG A 499 7.84 -15.12 7.47
CA ARG A 499 9.17 -15.73 7.38
C ARG A 499 9.17 -17.15 7.97
N ARG A 500 9.82 -18.09 7.28
CA ARG A 500 9.96 -19.50 7.72
C ARG A 500 10.90 -19.63 8.92
N ASP A 501 11.92 -18.81 8.97
CA ASP A 501 12.98 -18.77 9.98
C ASP A 501 13.23 -17.34 10.46
N GLN A 502 13.96 -17.20 11.57
CA GLN A 502 14.38 -15.90 12.15
C GLN A 502 13.24 -14.89 12.41
N LYS A 503 11.99 -15.35 12.48
CA LYS A 503 10.80 -14.53 12.70
C LYS A 503 10.96 -13.54 13.86
N GLU A 504 11.36 -14.01 15.04
CA GLU A 504 11.51 -13.17 16.23
C GLU A 504 12.65 -12.14 16.09
N ALA A 505 13.74 -12.51 15.42
CA ALA A 505 14.83 -11.58 15.13
C ALA A 505 14.36 -10.47 14.19
N ALA A 506 13.63 -10.82 13.12
CA ALA A 506 13.04 -9.86 12.20
C ALA A 506 12.03 -8.92 12.88
N MET A 507 11.24 -9.41 13.84
CA MET A 507 10.34 -8.57 14.64
C MET A 507 11.12 -7.55 15.48
N ARG A 508 12.17 -8.01 16.18
CA ARG A 508 13.00 -7.12 17.02
C ARG A 508 13.71 -6.06 16.20
N GLU A 509 14.25 -6.44 15.04
CA GLU A 509 14.88 -5.51 14.10
C GLU A 509 13.90 -4.47 13.57
N TYR A 510 12.69 -4.90 13.16
CA TYR A 510 11.62 -4.01 12.74
C TYR A 510 11.24 -2.97 13.81
N LEU A 511 11.01 -3.42 15.04
CA LEU A 511 10.62 -2.53 16.14
C LEU A 511 11.75 -1.56 16.55
N GLN A 512 13.00 -2.01 16.52
CA GLN A 512 14.16 -1.14 16.77
C GLN A 512 14.33 -0.10 15.68
N TRP A 513 14.09 -0.49 14.43
CA TRP A 513 14.15 0.41 13.28
C TRP A 513 13.12 1.54 13.36
N GLU A 514 11.85 1.24 13.70
CA GLU A 514 10.79 2.26 13.80
C GLU A 514 11.18 3.40 14.76
N VAL A 515 11.68 3.08 15.95
CA VAL A 515 12.09 4.07 16.97
C VAL A 515 13.20 5.01 16.47
N GLY A 516 14.05 4.54 15.55
CA GLY A 516 15.13 5.32 14.96
C GLY A 516 14.71 6.29 13.85
N LEU A 517 13.45 6.26 13.40
CA LEU A 517 12.99 7.01 12.22
C LEU A 517 12.92 8.52 12.46
N VAL A 518 12.54 8.95 13.66
CA VAL A 518 12.31 10.37 13.97
C VAL A 518 13.54 11.22 13.64
N GLU A 519 14.70 10.78 14.13
CA GLU A 519 15.95 11.51 13.95
C GLU A 519 16.47 11.41 12.51
N GLN A 520 16.27 10.28 11.84
CA GLN A 520 16.66 10.12 10.43
C GLN A 520 15.86 11.06 9.51
N VAL A 521 14.54 11.14 9.68
CA VAL A 521 13.68 12.03 8.88
C VAL A 521 14.01 13.50 9.15
N ARG A 522 14.29 13.88 10.41
CA ARG A 522 14.72 15.26 10.73
C ARG A 522 16.02 15.64 10.01
N ARG A 523 17.00 14.73 9.95
CA ARG A 523 18.28 14.97 9.27
C ARG A 523 18.13 15.04 7.76
N ASP A 524 17.26 14.21 7.18
CA ASP A 524 17.00 14.19 5.74
C ASP A 524 16.40 15.51 5.24
N GLY A 525 15.39 16.02 5.96
CA GLY A 525 14.82 17.36 5.74
C GLY A 525 13.97 17.52 4.47
N THR A 526 13.74 16.46 3.68
CA THR A 526 12.91 16.52 2.46
C THR A 526 11.41 16.38 2.75
N LEU A 527 11.06 15.88 3.94
CA LEU A 527 9.69 15.71 4.41
C LEU A 527 9.48 16.47 5.73
N GLN A 528 8.36 17.20 5.82
CA GLN A 528 7.99 17.97 7.01
C GLN A 528 6.59 17.61 7.47
N PHE A 529 6.47 17.20 8.73
CA PHE A 529 5.18 16.97 9.39
C PHE A 529 4.69 18.24 10.10
N ARG A 530 3.37 18.36 10.24
CA ARG A 530 2.65 19.44 10.94
C ARG A 530 1.93 18.81 12.13
N LEU A 531 2.50 18.91 13.32
CA LEU A 531 1.94 18.39 14.57
C LEU A 531 1.37 19.54 15.39
#